data_AF-A0A9Q3EBM5-F1
#
_entry.id   AF-A0A9Q3EBM5-F1
#
_cell.length_a   1.000
_cell.length_b   1.000
_cell.length_c   1.000
_cell.angle_alpha   90.00
_cell.angle_beta   90.00
_cell.angle_gamma   90.00
#
_symmetry.space_group_name_H-M   'P 1'
#
loop_
_entity.id
_entity.type
_entity.pdbx_description
1 polymer ?
#
loop_
_entity_poly.entity_id
_entity_poly.type
_entity_poly.pdbx_seq_one_letter_code
_entity_poly.pdbx_strand_id
1 'polypeptide(L)'
;MRLGKTIQAIALIDTSKELLIANPHFSTPTMVICPPRLITNWQSEISKHAQAGALHAKIYQHPTHRSLSEADILKYDIIITAYNTITKEFKQTNTSTSFIFKINWHCIILDEAHYIRSQYTATHCTINSLLSSLQIYLTGTTIHNTLYDLLGIISFITQPQSSDQDNWSPFILSSLSKGCNDILHLALWHLSLRRTKTTHLESLPTISHHYELLPLNPTMQQEYSTLYKEFLSSKSKGPGEFFRNINKLQICCNHHIMLNTIAEADLEDHKGRSTQDNSPTITRTIVDVETCMMSSKIAHLLQSLMKNKQSKCGPTSLVVYTQWTQFLDLIGISLGHHSILSARIDGTITA
;
A
#
# COMPACT_ATOMS: atom_id res chain seq x y z
N MET A 1 -6.43 -11.97 -2.67
CA MET A 1 -5.83 -11.18 -3.76
C MET A 1 -5.71 -12.04 -5.02
N ARG A 2 -5.80 -11.43 -6.23
CA ARG A 2 -5.71 -12.08 -7.56
C ARG A 2 -6.89 -12.99 -7.99
N LEU A 3 -8.12 -12.61 -7.64
CA LEU A 3 -9.35 -13.23 -8.17
C LEU A 3 -10.08 -12.33 -9.19
N GLY A 4 -9.35 -11.39 -9.82
CA GLY A 4 -9.91 -10.51 -10.84
C GLY A 4 -10.78 -9.35 -10.34
N LYS A 5 -10.47 -8.76 -9.17
CA LYS A 5 -11.24 -7.61 -8.62
C LYS A 5 -11.42 -6.48 -9.66
N THR A 6 -10.34 -6.15 -10.37
CA THR A 6 -10.32 -5.10 -11.39
C THR A 6 -11.22 -5.45 -12.57
N ILE A 7 -11.14 -6.67 -13.11
CA ILE A 7 -12.03 -7.14 -14.19
C ILE A 7 -13.49 -7.10 -13.77
N GLN A 8 -13.81 -7.53 -12.54
CA GLN A 8 -15.18 -7.50 -12.04
C GLN A 8 -15.72 -6.07 -11.93
N ALA A 9 -14.87 -5.14 -11.49
CA ALA A 9 -15.22 -3.73 -11.45
C ALA A 9 -15.40 -3.14 -12.85
N ILE A 10 -14.53 -3.46 -13.82
CA ILE A 10 -14.68 -3.00 -15.21
C ILE A 10 -15.99 -3.52 -15.82
N ALA A 11 -16.29 -4.81 -15.66
CA ALA A 11 -17.53 -5.41 -16.16
C ALA A 11 -18.77 -4.76 -15.53
N LEU A 12 -18.71 -4.40 -14.24
CA LEU A 12 -19.79 -3.71 -13.56
C LEU A 12 -20.01 -2.30 -14.13
N ILE A 13 -18.94 -1.55 -14.40
CA ILE A 13 -19.02 -0.20 -15.02
C ILE A 13 -19.63 -0.29 -16.42
N ASP A 14 -19.20 -1.26 -17.22
CA ASP A 14 -19.71 -1.48 -18.58
C ASP A 14 -21.21 -1.81 -18.55
N THR A 15 -21.62 -2.72 -17.67
CA THR A 15 -23.03 -3.10 -17.51
C THR A 15 -23.87 -1.95 -16.96
N SER A 16 -23.35 -1.16 -16.02
CA SER A 16 -24.10 -0.03 -15.45
C SER A 16 -24.29 1.10 -16.47
N LYS A 17 -23.32 1.30 -17.39
CA LYS A 17 -23.45 2.25 -18.50
C LYS A 17 -24.68 1.96 -19.37
N GLU A 18 -24.92 0.70 -19.72
CA GLU A 18 -26.11 0.31 -20.50
C GLU A 18 -27.42 0.67 -19.75
N LEU A 19 -27.47 0.43 -18.44
CA LEU A 19 -28.62 0.73 -17.60
C LEU A 19 -28.84 2.24 -17.39
N LEU A 20 -27.78 3.02 -17.38
CA LEU A 20 -27.82 4.49 -17.29
C LEU A 20 -28.31 5.13 -18.58
N ILE A 21 -27.92 4.60 -19.74
CA ILE A 21 -28.44 5.06 -21.05
C ILE A 21 -29.97 4.89 -21.10
N ALA A 22 -30.50 3.85 -20.47
CA ALA A 22 -31.94 3.63 -20.38
C ALA A 22 -32.66 4.60 -19.42
N ASN A 23 -31.95 5.31 -18.53
CA ASN A 23 -32.52 6.20 -17.50
C ASN A 23 -31.78 7.56 -17.42
N PRO A 24 -32.18 8.55 -18.23
CA PRO A 24 -31.48 9.84 -18.34
C PRO A 24 -31.53 10.75 -17.09
N HIS A 25 -32.22 10.34 -16.03
CA HIS A 25 -32.24 11.04 -14.73
C HIS A 25 -31.00 10.78 -13.87
N PHE A 26 -30.19 9.77 -14.19
CA PHE A 26 -28.93 9.51 -13.52
C PHE A 26 -27.77 10.07 -14.35
N SER A 27 -26.98 10.94 -13.75
CA SER A 27 -25.84 11.59 -14.40
C SER A 27 -24.51 11.09 -13.83
N THR A 28 -23.48 11.25 -14.68
CA THR A 28 -22.03 11.32 -14.40
C THR A 28 -21.20 10.02 -14.44
N PRO A 29 -19.88 10.12 -14.75
CA PRO A 29 -18.92 9.01 -14.79
C PRO A 29 -18.78 8.21 -13.50
N THR A 30 -18.08 7.07 -13.61
CA THR A 30 -17.49 6.37 -12.47
C THR A 30 -16.13 6.98 -12.12
N MET A 31 -15.87 7.24 -10.84
CA MET A 31 -14.54 7.61 -10.35
C MET A 31 -13.85 6.41 -9.70
N VAL A 32 -12.65 6.09 -10.17
CA VAL A 32 -11.76 5.10 -9.57
C VAL A 32 -10.65 5.83 -8.81
N ILE A 33 -10.60 5.64 -7.49
CA ILE A 33 -9.55 6.18 -6.62
C ILE A 33 -8.65 5.01 -6.19
N CYS A 34 -7.37 5.09 -6.53
CA CYS A 34 -6.42 4.02 -6.25
C CYS A 34 -5.04 4.56 -5.78
N PRO A 35 -4.14 3.71 -5.25
CA PRO A 35 -2.75 4.10 -5.03
C PRO A 35 -2.10 4.54 -6.35
N PRO A 36 -1.19 5.54 -6.36
CA PRO A 36 -0.59 6.06 -7.60
C PRO A 36 -0.02 4.99 -8.54
N ARG A 37 0.63 3.96 -7.96
CA ARG A 37 1.21 2.82 -8.69
C ARG A 37 0.19 1.97 -9.47
N LEU A 38 -1.11 2.10 -9.17
CA LEU A 38 -2.17 1.32 -9.81
C LEU A 38 -2.90 2.10 -10.93
N ILE A 39 -2.64 3.39 -11.11
CA ILE A 39 -3.31 4.21 -12.13
C ILE A 39 -3.09 3.64 -13.53
N THR A 40 -1.83 3.39 -13.90
CA THR A 40 -1.47 2.84 -15.22
C THR A 40 -1.96 1.41 -15.39
N ASN A 41 -1.98 0.62 -14.32
CA ASN A 41 -2.55 -0.72 -14.31
C ASN A 41 -4.05 -0.70 -14.61
N TRP A 42 -4.81 0.20 -13.99
CA TRP A 42 -6.23 0.37 -14.30
C TRP A 42 -6.47 0.75 -15.76
N GLN A 43 -5.68 1.68 -16.30
CA GLN A 43 -5.78 2.06 -17.71
C GLN A 43 -5.51 0.86 -18.64
N SER A 44 -4.45 0.10 -18.38
CA SER A 44 -4.09 -1.09 -19.16
C SER A 44 -5.17 -2.17 -19.09
N GLU A 45 -5.70 -2.45 -17.90
CA GLU A 45 -6.76 -3.45 -17.71
C GLU A 45 -8.06 -3.05 -18.40
N ILE A 46 -8.45 -1.77 -18.38
CA ILE A 46 -9.60 -1.27 -19.13
C ILE A 46 -9.39 -1.47 -20.64
N SER A 47 -8.23 -1.07 -21.18
CA SER A 47 -7.93 -1.26 -22.61
C SER A 47 -7.87 -2.73 -23.03
N LYS A 48 -7.50 -3.63 -22.12
CA LYS A 48 -7.38 -5.06 -22.39
C LYS A 48 -8.72 -5.80 -22.31
N HIS A 49 -9.61 -5.38 -21.40
CA HIS A 49 -10.82 -6.14 -21.06
C HIS A 49 -12.11 -5.50 -21.55
N ALA A 50 -12.14 -4.20 -21.82
CA ALA A 50 -13.28 -3.55 -22.46
C ALA A 50 -13.21 -3.69 -23.99
N GLN A 51 -14.35 -3.79 -24.66
CA GLN A 51 -14.39 -3.73 -26.12
C GLN A 51 -13.88 -2.36 -26.60
N ALA A 52 -13.29 -2.32 -27.80
CA ALA A 52 -12.74 -1.09 -28.35
C ALA A 52 -13.84 -0.01 -28.48
N GLY A 53 -13.66 1.12 -27.78
CA GLY A 53 -14.62 2.22 -27.75
C GLY A 53 -15.80 2.04 -26.78
N ALA A 54 -15.90 0.92 -26.06
CA ALA A 54 -16.99 0.70 -25.09
C ALA A 54 -16.84 1.60 -23.85
N LEU A 55 -15.61 1.73 -23.32
CA LEU A 55 -15.30 2.53 -22.14
C LEU A 55 -14.18 3.53 -22.42
N HIS A 56 -14.46 4.81 -22.20
CA HIS A 56 -13.48 5.90 -22.30
C HIS A 56 -13.00 6.27 -20.90
N ALA A 57 -11.73 5.98 -20.61
CA ALA A 57 -11.10 6.30 -19.34
C ALA A 57 -10.17 7.52 -19.45
N LYS A 58 -10.18 8.38 -18.43
CA LYS A 58 -9.25 9.51 -18.31
C LYS A 58 -8.55 9.51 -16.97
N ILE A 59 -7.25 9.74 -16.99
CA ILE A 59 -6.47 9.97 -15.77
C ILE A 59 -6.67 11.42 -15.35
N TYR A 60 -7.11 11.60 -14.11
CA TYR A 60 -7.16 12.87 -13.42
C TYR A 60 -5.98 12.98 -12.45
N GLN A 61 -5.14 13.98 -12.69
CA GLN A 61 -4.05 14.38 -11.80
C GLN A 61 -4.18 15.87 -11.56
N HIS A 62 -3.91 16.29 -10.32
CA HIS A 62 -3.98 17.71 -9.97
C HIS A 62 -3.10 18.50 -10.94
N PRO A 63 -3.64 19.52 -11.63
CA PRO A 63 -2.94 20.15 -12.73
C PRO A 63 -1.73 20.93 -12.22
N THR A 64 -0.54 20.57 -12.72
CA THR A 64 0.59 21.51 -12.81
C THR A 64 0.55 22.29 -14.13
N HIS A 65 -0.05 21.74 -15.20
CA HIS A 65 0.01 22.33 -16.55
C HIS A 65 -1.28 22.35 -17.38
N ARG A 66 -2.34 21.59 -17.06
CA ARG A 66 -3.62 21.63 -17.80
C ARG A 66 -4.80 21.27 -16.90
N SER A 67 -5.58 22.27 -16.50
CA SER A 67 -6.78 22.05 -15.71
C SER A 67 -7.83 21.35 -16.57
N LEU A 68 -8.27 20.16 -16.15
CA LEU A 68 -9.45 19.52 -16.71
C LEU A 68 -10.67 20.28 -16.17
N SER A 69 -11.60 20.64 -17.05
CA SER A 69 -12.87 21.25 -16.63
C SER A 69 -13.90 20.18 -16.28
N GLU A 70 -14.95 20.56 -15.56
CA GLU A 70 -16.12 19.70 -15.31
C GLU A 70 -16.69 19.13 -16.61
N ALA A 71 -16.87 19.98 -17.62
CA ALA A 71 -17.37 19.59 -18.94
C ALA A 71 -16.44 18.60 -19.67
N ASP A 72 -15.14 18.58 -19.36
CA ASP A 72 -14.22 17.59 -19.92
C ASP A 72 -14.33 16.25 -19.23
N ILE A 73 -14.53 16.24 -17.91
CA ILE A 73 -14.71 15.00 -17.15
C ILE A 73 -15.98 14.27 -17.56
N LEU A 74 -17.08 15.01 -17.74
CA LEU A 74 -18.37 14.43 -18.09
C LEU A 74 -18.40 13.75 -19.47
N LYS A 75 -17.36 13.90 -20.31
CA LYS A 75 -17.21 13.21 -21.60
C LYS A 75 -16.68 11.78 -21.47
N TYR A 76 -16.11 11.42 -20.32
CA TYR A 76 -15.53 10.11 -20.08
C TYR A 76 -16.47 9.24 -19.27
N ASP A 77 -16.34 7.93 -19.42
CA ASP A 77 -17.08 6.95 -18.63
C ASP A 77 -16.40 6.70 -17.28
N ILE A 78 -15.06 6.77 -17.26
CA ILE A 78 -14.24 6.47 -16.09
C ILE A 78 -13.21 7.58 -15.86
N ILE A 79 -13.16 8.11 -14.65
CA ILE A 79 -12.09 8.99 -14.18
C ILE A 79 -11.21 8.24 -13.19
N ILE A 80 -9.92 8.09 -13.49
CA ILE A 80 -8.95 7.41 -12.64
C ILE A 80 -8.10 8.46 -11.94
N THR A 81 -8.05 8.43 -10.61
CA THR A 81 -7.28 9.36 -9.79
C THR A 81 -6.61 8.65 -8.62
N ALA A 82 -5.72 9.36 -7.93
CA ALA A 82 -5.07 8.87 -6.72
C ALA A 82 -5.63 9.51 -5.45
N TYR A 83 -5.56 8.75 -4.35
CA TYR A 83 -5.91 9.21 -3.00
C TYR A 83 -5.25 10.54 -2.63
N ASN A 84 -3.97 10.70 -2.94
CA ASN A 84 -3.21 11.92 -2.65
C ASN A 84 -3.63 13.11 -3.52
N THR A 85 -4.00 12.87 -4.79
CA THR A 85 -4.52 13.90 -5.70
C THR A 85 -5.78 14.53 -5.15
N ILE A 86 -6.77 13.69 -4.80
CA ILE A 86 -8.05 14.13 -4.24
C ILE A 86 -7.86 14.83 -2.89
N THR A 87 -7.00 14.29 -2.01
CA THR A 87 -6.69 14.92 -0.72
C THR A 87 -6.02 16.30 -0.90
N LYS A 88 -5.11 16.44 -1.88
CA LYS A 88 -4.44 17.71 -2.16
C LYS A 88 -5.42 18.75 -2.69
N GLU A 89 -6.27 18.35 -3.62
CA GLU A 89 -7.30 19.22 -4.20
C GLU A 89 -8.25 19.75 -3.13
N PHE A 90 -8.75 18.89 -2.26
CA PHE A 90 -9.62 19.31 -1.14
C PHE A 90 -8.97 20.34 -0.21
N LYS A 91 -7.66 20.22 0.04
CA LYS A 91 -6.92 21.17 0.89
C LYS A 91 -6.71 22.53 0.23
N GLN A 92 -6.57 22.56 -1.09
CA GLN A 92 -6.28 23.79 -1.84
C GLN A 92 -7.55 24.52 -2.25
N THR A 93 -8.55 23.76 -2.64
CA THR A 93 -9.86 24.21 -3.07
C THR A 93 -10.88 23.55 -2.16
N ASN A 94 -11.37 24.29 -1.15
CA ASN A 94 -12.46 23.81 -0.29
C ASN A 94 -13.60 23.22 -1.15
N THR A 95 -14.41 22.31 -0.58
CA THR A 95 -15.52 21.59 -1.28
C THR A 95 -16.36 22.46 -2.21
N SER A 96 -16.60 23.72 -1.84
CA SER A 96 -17.41 24.68 -2.61
C SER A 96 -16.76 25.18 -3.92
N THR A 97 -15.47 24.91 -4.15
CA THR A 97 -14.71 25.49 -5.28
C THR A 97 -14.22 24.47 -6.29
N SER A 98 -13.85 23.26 -5.88
CA SER A 98 -13.51 22.20 -6.82
C SER A 98 -14.77 21.55 -7.41
N PHE A 99 -14.79 21.39 -8.74
CA PHE A 99 -15.89 20.72 -9.43
C PHE A 99 -15.95 19.22 -9.09
N ILE A 100 -14.83 18.57 -8.74
CA ILE A 100 -14.83 17.12 -8.42
C ILE A 100 -15.75 16.80 -7.25
N PHE A 101 -15.84 17.69 -6.27
CA PHE A 101 -16.70 17.54 -5.10
C PHE A 101 -18.15 17.99 -5.36
N LYS A 102 -18.43 18.63 -6.50
CA LYS A 102 -19.78 19.06 -6.91
C LYS A 102 -20.46 18.05 -7.82
N ILE A 103 -19.68 17.30 -8.60
CA ILE A 103 -20.17 16.20 -9.44
C ILE A 103 -20.81 15.15 -8.54
N ASN A 104 -22.06 14.79 -8.83
CA ASN A 104 -22.74 13.67 -8.18
C ASN A 104 -22.42 12.38 -8.94
N TRP A 105 -21.30 11.74 -8.57
CA TRP A 105 -20.75 10.57 -9.26
C TRP A 105 -21.76 9.42 -9.34
N HIS A 106 -21.83 8.73 -10.47
CA HIS A 106 -22.64 7.51 -10.52
C HIS A 106 -22.09 6.45 -9.57
N CYS A 107 -20.79 6.19 -9.68
CA CYS A 107 -20.09 5.22 -8.86
C CYS A 107 -18.72 5.76 -8.41
N ILE A 108 -18.35 5.51 -7.15
CA ILE A 108 -17.00 5.70 -6.64
C ILE A 108 -16.43 4.33 -6.28
N ILE A 109 -15.31 3.97 -6.89
CA ILE A 109 -14.58 2.73 -6.64
C ILE A 109 -13.28 3.06 -5.92
N LEU A 110 -13.10 2.48 -4.73
CA LEU A 110 -11.90 2.63 -3.92
C LEU A 110 -11.06 1.35 -4.01
N ASP A 111 -9.95 1.40 -4.75
CA ASP A 111 -9.01 0.27 -4.85
C ASP A 111 -7.92 0.35 -3.78
N GLU A 112 -7.58 -0.80 -3.21
CA GLU A 112 -6.78 -0.91 -1.99
C GLU A 112 -7.36 -0.04 -0.85
N ALA A 113 -8.68 -0.16 -0.62
CA ALA A 113 -9.44 0.71 0.29
C ALA A 113 -8.95 0.73 1.77
N HIS A 114 -8.00 -0.11 2.15
CA HIS A 114 -7.29 0.01 3.43
C HIS A 114 -6.59 1.37 3.61
N TYR A 115 -6.38 2.15 2.53
CA TYR A 115 -5.91 3.54 2.59
C TYR A 115 -6.82 4.48 3.39
N ILE A 116 -8.11 4.18 3.51
CA ILE A 116 -9.09 5.03 4.20
C ILE A 116 -9.61 4.43 5.52
N ARG A 117 -8.89 3.46 6.08
CA ARG A 117 -9.28 2.69 7.28
C ARG A 117 -9.52 3.55 8.53
N SER A 118 -8.87 4.70 8.63
CA SER A 118 -8.97 5.56 9.80
C SER A 118 -9.82 6.79 9.49
N GLN A 119 -10.97 6.86 10.16
CA GLN A 119 -11.94 7.95 10.04
C GLN A 119 -11.39 9.34 10.38
N TYR A 120 -10.27 9.40 11.11
CA TYR A 120 -9.62 10.64 11.54
C TYR A 120 -8.62 11.18 10.52
N THR A 121 -8.33 10.42 9.45
CA THR A 121 -7.36 10.86 8.45
C THR A 121 -7.99 11.87 7.50
N ALA A 122 -7.22 12.90 7.11
CA ALA A 122 -7.68 13.88 6.13
C ALA A 122 -8.14 13.22 4.82
N THR A 123 -7.45 12.15 4.39
CA THR A 123 -7.83 11.38 3.20
C THR A 123 -9.21 10.74 3.36
N HIS A 124 -9.51 10.12 4.51
CA HIS A 124 -10.86 9.59 4.76
C HIS A 124 -11.91 10.70 4.72
N CYS A 125 -11.72 11.79 5.48
CA CYS A 125 -12.67 12.90 5.53
C CYS A 125 -12.92 13.52 4.15
N THR A 126 -11.85 13.70 3.35
CA THR A 126 -11.96 14.23 1.99
C THR A 126 -12.77 13.30 1.10
N ILE A 127 -12.49 12.00 1.08
CA ILE A 127 -13.19 11.09 0.17
C ILE A 127 -14.66 10.97 0.60
N ASN A 128 -14.92 11.05 1.90
CA ASN A 128 -16.26 11.02 2.46
C ASN A 128 -17.09 12.28 2.12
N SER A 129 -16.45 13.35 1.63
CA SER A 129 -17.16 14.52 1.12
C SER A 129 -17.59 14.41 -0.35
N LEU A 130 -17.20 13.34 -1.05
CA LEU A 130 -17.59 13.10 -2.44
C LEU A 130 -19.03 12.57 -2.49
N LEU A 131 -19.82 13.10 -3.42
CA LEU A 131 -21.20 12.68 -3.63
C LEU A 131 -21.26 11.55 -4.65
N SER A 132 -21.96 10.46 -4.33
CA SER A 132 -22.15 9.36 -5.27
C SER A 132 -23.39 8.52 -5.02
N SER A 133 -23.95 7.92 -6.08
CA SER A 133 -25.08 6.99 -5.96
C SER A 133 -24.67 5.58 -5.52
N LEU A 134 -23.47 5.13 -5.92
CA LEU A 134 -22.93 3.81 -5.60
C LEU A 134 -21.48 3.92 -5.14
N GLN A 135 -21.11 3.16 -4.11
CA GLN A 135 -19.74 3.12 -3.59
C GLN A 135 -19.25 1.68 -3.46
N ILE A 136 -18.05 1.40 -3.98
CA ILE A 136 -17.49 0.05 -4.05
C ILE A 136 -16.08 0.04 -3.49
N TYR A 137 -15.82 -0.97 -2.66
CA TYR A 137 -14.56 -1.15 -1.99
C TYR A 137 -13.85 -2.39 -2.51
N LEU A 138 -12.67 -2.19 -3.09
CA LEU A 138 -11.83 -3.27 -3.55
C LEU A 138 -10.64 -3.38 -2.62
N THR A 139 -10.68 -4.31 -1.66
CA THR A 139 -9.55 -4.58 -0.77
C THR A 139 -9.28 -6.07 -0.65
N GLY A 140 -7.99 -6.44 -0.57
CA GLY A 140 -7.58 -7.80 -0.24
C GLY A 140 -7.62 -8.11 1.26
N THR A 141 -7.62 -7.07 2.10
CA THR A 141 -7.49 -7.12 3.56
C THR A 141 -8.48 -6.13 4.17
N THR A 142 -9.60 -6.63 4.68
CA THR A 142 -10.65 -5.81 5.29
C THR A 142 -10.27 -5.29 6.68
N ILE A 143 -9.42 -6.03 7.41
CA ILE A 143 -8.90 -5.67 8.74
C ILE A 143 -7.37 -5.73 8.65
N HIS A 144 -6.68 -4.66 9.04
CA HIS A 144 -5.22 -4.59 8.94
C HIS A 144 -4.57 -4.63 10.32
N ASN A 145 -4.92 -3.69 11.21
CA ASN A 145 -4.25 -3.51 12.49
C ASN A 145 -5.23 -3.65 13.66
N THR A 146 -6.40 -3.04 13.56
CA THR A 146 -7.38 -3.02 14.65
C THR A 146 -8.80 -3.14 14.11
N LEU A 147 -9.74 -3.50 14.97
CA LEU A 147 -11.16 -3.54 14.64
C LEU A 147 -11.72 -2.14 14.31
N TYR A 148 -11.04 -1.07 14.72
CA TYR A 148 -11.38 0.30 14.30
C TYR A 148 -11.20 0.53 12.81
N ASP A 149 -10.36 -0.27 12.13
CA ASP A 149 -10.24 -0.21 10.66
C ASP A 149 -11.57 -0.54 9.97
N LEU A 150 -12.40 -1.41 10.59
CA LEU A 150 -13.73 -1.73 10.08
C LEU A 150 -14.70 -0.57 10.24
N LEU A 151 -14.59 0.18 11.34
CA LEU A 151 -15.46 1.32 11.57
C LEU A 151 -15.29 2.38 10.50
N GLY A 152 -14.06 2.64 10.05
CA GLY A 152 -13.82 3.56 8.94
C GLY A 152 -14.38 3.06 7.60
N ILE A 153 -14.49 1.75 7.38
CA ILE A 153 -15.13 1.22 6.16
C ILE A 153 -16.65 1.32 6.29
N ILE A 154 -17.21 0.89 7.43
CA ILE A 154 -18.66 0.88 7.67
C ILE A 154 -19.21 2.30 7.65
N SER A 155 -18.57 3.25 8.34
CA SER A 155 -19.04 4.63 8.45
C SER A 155 -19.27 5.28 7.09
N PHE A 156 -18.41 4.96 6.13
CA PHE A 156 -18.48 5.49 4.79
C PHE A 156 -19.53 4.76 3.94
N ILE A 157 -19.64 3.43 4.02
CA ILE A 157 -20.71 2.68 3.33
C ILE A 157 -22.11 3.17 3.78
N THR A 158 -22.26 3.63 5.02
CA THR A 158 -23.55 4.03 5.59
C THR A 158 -23.98 5.49 5.32
N GLN A 159 -23.17 6.32 4.63
CA GLN A 159 -23.58 7.69 4.29
C GLN A 159 -24.38 7.75 2.98
N PRO A 160 -25.49 8.52 2.86
CA PRO A 160 -26.04 9.56 3.74
C PRO A 160 -27.39 9.17 4.39
N GLN A 161 -27.54 7.93 4.87
CA GLN A 161 -28.83 7.45 5.40
C GLN A 161 -29.07 7.77 6.88
N SER A 162 -28.05 8.20 7.63
CA SER A 162 -28.18 8.56 9.04
C SER A 162 -27.82 10.04 9.24
N SER A 163 -28.83 10.90 9.13
CA SER A 163 -28.78 12.29 9.62
C SER A 163 -28.67 12.36 11.15
N ASP A 164 -28.95 11.24 11.82
CA ASP A 164 -28.83 11.11 13.26
C ASP A 164 -27.62 10.28 13.67
N GLN A 165 -27.13 10.66 14.84
CA GLN A 165 -26.14 10.08 15.73
C GLN A 165 -26.37 8.60 16.09
N ASP A 166 -26.76 7.75 15.15
CA ASP A 166 -26.80 6.30 15.34
C ASP A 166 -25.37 5.79 15.42
N ASN A 167 -24.84 5.90 16.63
CA ASN A 167 -23.51 5.48 17.00
C ASN A 167 -23.57 3.94 17.08
N TRP A 168 -23.58 3.26 15.93
CA TRP A 168 -23.43 1.80 15.86
C TRP A 168 -22.01 1.38 16.29
N SER A 169 -21.06 2.32 16.24
CA SER A 169 -19.66 2.07 16.56
C SER A 169 -19.43 1.48 17.96
N PRO A 170 -20.02 2.00 19.05
CA PRO A 170 -19.85 1.43 20.39
C PRO A 170 -20.59 0.10 20.53
N PHE A 171 -21.69 -0.13 19.80
CA PHE A 171 -22.41 -1.42 19.81
C PHE A 171 -21.57 -2.53 19.16
N ILE A 172 -20.98 -2.26 17.98
CA ILE A 172 -20.07 -3.20 17.30
C ILE A 172 -18.81 -3.42 18.14
N LEU A 173 -18.19 -2.35 18.65
CA LEU A 173 -16.98 -2.45 19.47
C LEU A 173 -17.21 -3.18 20.80
N SER A 174 -18.32 -2.92 21.49
CA SER A 174 -18.64 -3.56 22.78
C SER A 174 -18.99 -5.04 22.62
N SER A 175 -19.63 -5.42 21.51
CA SER A 175 -19.89 -6.81 21.18
C SER A 175 -18.60 -7.56 20.89
N LEU A 176 -17.67 -6.92 20.18
CA LEU A 176 -16.35 -7.48 19.89
C LEU A 176 -15.45 -7.60 21.12
N SER A 177 -15.47 -6.61 22.02
CA SER A 177 -14.70 -6.69 23.28
C SER A 177 -15.16 -7.83 24.18
N LYS A 178 -16.41 -8.28 24.03
CA LYS A 178 -16.97 -9.44 24.74
C LYS A 178 -16.69 -10.77 24.04
N GLY A 179 -16.00 -10.76 22.91
CA GLY A 179 -15.70 -11.95 22.10
C GLY A 179 -16.88 -12.45 21.25
N CYS A 180 -17.98 -11.68 21.15
CA CYS A 180 -19.13 -12.04 20.32
C CYS A 180 -18.86 -11.66 18.86
N ASN A 181 -18.34 -12.62 18.09
CA ASN A 181 -18.03 -12.43 16.68
C ASN A 181 -19.25 -12.50 15.76
N ASP A 182 -20.41 -12.98 16.23
CA ASP A 182 -21.59 -13.22 15.38
C ASP A 182 -22.13 -11.95 14.73
N ILE A 183 -22.20 -10.85 15.50
CA ILE A 183 -22.64 -9.54 14.98
C ILE A 183 -21.68 -9.04 13.90
N LEU A 184 -20.37 -9.25 14.10
CA LEU A 184 -19.37 -8.89 13.10
C LEU A 184 -19.49 -9.77 11.85
N HIS A 185 -19.72 -11.08 12.02
CA HIS A 185 -19.94 -11.99 10.91
C HIS A 185 -21.18 -11.60 10.10
N LEU A 186 -22.30 -11.28 10.76
CA LEU A 186 -23.53 -10.81 10.11
C LEU A 186 -23.29 -9.49 9.35
N ALA A 187 -22.65 -8.51 9.99
CA ALA A 187 -22.33 -7.25 9.33
C ALA A 187 -21.44 -7.46 8.09
N LEU A 188 -20.34 -8.21 8.23
CA LEU A 188 -19.44 -8.49 7.13
C LEU A 188 -20.08 -9.35 6.03
N TRP A 189 -21.00 -10.26 6.39
CA TRP A 189 -21.74 -11.09 5.44
C TRP A 189 -22.59 -10.25 4.49
N HIS A 190 -23.24 -9.20 5.01
CA HIS A 190 -24.08 -8.31 4.19
C HIS A 190 -23.29 -7.20 3.49
N LEU A 191 -22.20 -6.73 4.10
CA LEU A 191 -21.43 -5.60 3.58
C LEU A 191 -20.25 -6.00 2.68
N SER A 192 -19.80 -7.27 2.74
CA SER A 192 -18.58 -7.68 2.05
C SER A 192 -18.70 -9.04 1.39
N LEU A 193 -18.09 -9.16 0.20
CA LEU A 193 -17.90 -10.44 -0.49
C LEU A 193 -16.42 -10.83 -0.41
N ARG A 194 -16.11 -11.89 0.32
CA ARG A 194 -14.74 -12.44 0.43
C ARG A 194 -14.69 -13.88 -0.04
N ARG A 195 -13.81 -14.17 -1.00
CA ARG A 195 -13.58 -15.50 -1.57
C ARG A 195 -12.16 -15.96 -1.33
N THR A 196 -11.96 -17.26 -1.05
CA THR A 196 -10.64 -17.87 -0.94
C THR A 196 -10.22 -18.45 -2.30
N LYS A 197 -8.92 -18.67 -2.50
CA LYS A 197 -8.43 -19.28 -3.74
C LYS A 197 -8.79 -20.77 -3.85
N THR A 198 -8.90 -21.44 -2.71
CA THR A 198 -9.25 -22.87 -2.61
C THR A 198 -10.68 -23.17 -3.05
N THR A 199 -11.59 -22.18 -3.01
CA THR A 199 -12.99 -22.41 -3.39
C THR A 199 -13.26 -22.29 -4.90
N HIS A 200 -12.33 -21.77 -5.69
CA HIS A 200 -12.58 -21.44 -7.11
C HIS A 200 -11.53 -21.94 -8.11
N LEU A 201 -10.36 -22.39 -7.65
CA LEU A 201 -9.27 -22.83 -8.53
C LEU A 201 -8.76 -24.19 -8.06
N GLU A 202 -9.19 -25.26 -8.74
CA GLU A 202 -8.90 -26.66 -8.37
C GLU A 202 -7.44 -27.08 -8.57
N SER A 203 -6.57 -26.23 -9.12
CA SER A 203 -5.21 -26.61 -9.55
C SER A 203 -4.10 -25.61 -9.19
N LEU A 204 -4.26 -24.86 -8.09
CA LEU A 204 -3.16 -23.99 -7.63
C LEU A 204 -2.09 -24.81 -6.88
N PRO A 205 -0.79 -24.62 -7.16
CA PRO A 205 0.27 -25.24 -6.37
C PRO A 205 0.17 -24.78 -4.90
N THR A 206 0.40 -25.71 -3.99
CA THR A 206 0.40 -25.45 -2.55
C THR A 206 1.51 -24.45 -2.19
N ILE A 207 1.17 -23.42 -1.42
CA ILE A 207 2.16 -22.50 -0.88
C ILE A 207 2.78 -23.17 0.35
N SER A 208 4.09 -23.43 0.30
CA SER A 208 4.85 -23.87 1.48
C SER A 208 5.56 -22.68 2.13
N HIS A 209 5.57 -22.67 3.46
CA HIS A 209 6.29 -21.67 4.25
C HIS A 209 7.47 -22.35 4.93
N HIS A 210 8.67 -21.85 4.68
CA HIS A 210 9.90 -22.32 5.29
C HIS A 210 10.53 -21.17 6.07
N TYR A 211 10.90 -21.43 7.32
CA TYR A 211 11.57 -20.48 8.20
C TYR A 211 12.96 -21.01 8.53
N GLU A 212 13.98 -20.20 8.25
CA GLU A 212 15.37 -20.55 8.55
C GLU A 212 15.93 -19.59 9.59
N LEU A 213 16.39 -20.15 10.71
CA LEU A 213 17.04 -19.40 11.78
C LEU A 213 18.53 -19.28 11.47
N LEU A 214 18.98 -18.06 11.24
CA LEU A 214 20.36 -17.76 10.90
C LEU A 214 21.07 -17.14 12.12
N PRO A 215 22.22 -17.68 12.56
CA PRO A 215 23.01 -17.03 13.59
C PRO A 215 23.62 -15.74 13.03
N LEU A 216 23.76 -14.72 13.87
CA LEU A 216 24.49 -13.51 13.51
C LEU A 216 25.98 -13.83 13.38
N ASN A 217 26.67 -13.16 12.46
CA ASN A 217 28.12 -13.15 12.40
C ASN A 217 28.69 -12.69 13.76
N PRO A 218 29.78 -13.28 14.28
CA PRO A 218 30.35 -12.94 15.58
C PRO A 218 30.54 -11.44 15.82
N THR A 219 31.00 -10.69 14.81
CA THR A 219 31.19 -9.24 14.90
C THR A 219 29.86 -8.51 15.11
N MET A 220 28.85 -8.84 14.29
CA MET A 220 27.50 -8.26 14.40
C MET A 220 26.80 -8.69 15.69
N GLN A 221 27.07 -9.90 16.19
CA GLN A 221 26.53 -10.39 17.45
C GLN A 221 27.05 -9.57 18.64
N GLN A 222 28.34 -9.20 18.63
CA GLN A 222 28.92 -8.34 19.65
C GLN A 222 28.28 -6.94 19.62
N GLU A 223 28.16 -6.34 18.44
CA GLU A 223 27.51 -5.03 18.28
C GLU A 223 26.03 -5.07 18.71
N TYR A 224 25.29 -6.10 18.28
CA TYR A 224 23.91 -6.31 18.70
C TYR A 224 23.78 -6.42 20.22
N SER A 225 24.69 -7.15 20.86
CA SER A 225 24.70 -7.32 22.31
C SER A 225 24.94 -5.99 23.04
N THR A 226 25.80 -5.13 22.48
CA THR A 226 26.03 -3.78 23.00
C THR A 226 24.77 -2.92 22.87
N LEU A 227 24.18 -2.85 21.67
CA LEU A 227 22.92 -2.12 21.42
C LEU A 227 21.77 -2.63 22.30
N TYR A 228 21.72 -3.93 22.55
CA TYR A 228 20.70 -4.54 23.38
C TYR A 228 20.86 -4.16 24.86
N LYS A 229 22.10 -4.13 25.37
CA LYS A 229 22.39 -3.62 26.72
C LYS A 229 22.03 -2.15 26.85
N GLU A 230 22.37 -1.33 25.85
CA GLU A 230 21.98 0.08 25.80
C GLU A 230 20.46 0.23 25.84
N PHE A 231 19.73 -0.53 25.02
CA PHE A 231 18.28 -0.55 25.00
C PHE A 231 17.67 -0.90 26.37
N LEU A 232 18.17 -1.94 27.04
CA LEU A 232 17.71 -2.33 28.38
C LEU A 232 18.04 -1.27 29.45
N SER A 233 19.20 -0.62 29.34
CA SER A 233 19.61 0.44 30.27
C SER A 233 18.86 1.76 30.05
N SER A 234 18.36 1.99 28.83
CA SER A 234 17.53 3.13 28.48
C SER A 234 16.14 2.97 29.12
N LYS A 235 15.99 3.40 30.38
CA LYS A 235 14.66 3.56 30.99
C LYS A 235 13.88 4.54 30.10
N SER A 236 12.82 4.01 29.47
CA SER A 236 12.01 4.62 28.41
C SER A 236 11.80 6.13 28.58
N LYS A 237 12.58 6.97 27.89
CA LYS A 237 12.35 8.43 27.81
C LYS A 237 11.19 8.79 26.85
N GLY A 238 10.20 7.89 26.74
CA GLY A 238 9.03 8.02 25.89
C GLY A 238 8.97 7.02 24.72
N PRO A 239 7.79 6.92 24.05
CA PRO A 239 7.56 5.93 22.98
C PRO A 239 8.49 6.09 21.77
N GLY A 240 8.84 7.33 21.41
CA GLY A 240 9.69 7.60 20.24
C GLY A 240 11.09 7.01 20.35
N GLU A 241 11.75 7.19 21.49
CA GLU A 241 13.09 6.63 21.76
C GLU A 241 13.04 5.10 21.85
N PHE A 242 11.98 4.54 22.42
CA PHE A 242 11.77 3.10 22.46
C PHE A 242 11.71 2.48 21.05
N PHE A 243 10.87 3.03 20.17
CA PHE A 243 10.77 2.54 18.79
C PHE A 243 12.06 2.76 17.99
N ARG A 244 12.76 3.88 18.23
CA ARG A 244 14.06 4.14 17.61
C ARG A 244 15.08 3.07 17.99
N ASN A 245 15.18 2.71 19.27
CA ASN A 245 16.14 1.71 19.73
C ASN A 245 15.78 0.29 19.21
N ILE A 246 14.49 -0.04 19.11
CA ILE A 246 14.05 -1.27 18.44
C ILE A 246 14.47 -1.28 16.96
N ASN A 247 14.30 -0.16 16.26
CA ASN A 247 14.72 -0.06 14.85
C ASN A 247 16.23 -0.25 14.69
N LYS A 248 17.06 0.29 15.61
CA LYS A 248 18.52 0.03 15.64
C LYS A 248 18.83 -1.46 15.77
N LEU A 249 18.15 -2.17 16.67
CA LEU A 249 18.31 -3.62 16.82
C LEU A 249 17.91 -4.38 15.54
N GLN A 250 16.78 -4.00 14.91
CA GLN A 250 16.32 -4.61 13.67
C GLN A 250 17.32 -4.39 12.51
N ILE A 251 17.86 -3.17 12.39
CA ILE A 251 18.82 -2.81 11.34
C ILE A 251 20.14 -3.58 11.54
N CYS A 252 20.64 -3.65 12.79
CA CYS A 252 21.81 -4.44 13.14
C CYS A 252 21.64 -5.91 12.72
N CYS A 253 20.45 -6.51 12.92
CA CYS A 253 20.16 -7.88 12.47
C CYS A 253 20.17 -8.08 10.95
N ASN A 254 20.09 -7.02 10.15
CA ASN A 254 20.24 -7.11 8.70
C ASN A 254 21.68 -6.84 8.28
N HIS A 255 22.23 -5.70 8.66
CA HIS A 255 23.60 -5.32 8.35
C HIS A 255 24.06 -4.13 9.20
N HIS A 256 25.25 -4.22 9.82
CA HIS A 256 25.72 -3.19 10.74
C HIS A 256 26.04 -1.82 10.12
N ILE A 257 26.58 -1.77 8.88
CA ILE A 257 26.86 -0.50 8.17
C ILE A 257 25.65 0.43 8.12
N MET A 258 24.44 -0.13 8.04
CA MET A 258 23.21 0.65 7.96
C MET A 258 22.93 1.46 9.24
N LEU A 259 23.60 1.16 10.35
CA LEU A 259 23.53 1.95 11.59
C LEU A 259 24.22 3.31 11.45
N ASN A 260 25.29 3.39 10.64
CA ASN A 260 26.05 4.63 10.46
C ASN A 260 25.19 5.72 9.81
N THR A 261 24.32 5.32 8.87
CA THR A 261 23.42 6.27 8.22
C THR A 261 22.35 6.81 9.17
N ILE A 262 21.96 6.05 10.19
CA ILE A 262 21.08 6.54 11.26
C ILE A 262 21.83 7.55 12.13
N ALA A 263 23.11 7.27 12.45
CA ALA A 263 23.92 8.17 13.24
C ALA A 263 24.16 9.52 12.53
N GLU A 264 24.33 9.49 11.21
CA GLU A 264 24.41 10.70 10.36
C GLU A 264 23.08 11.47 10.36
N ALA A 265 21.95 10.79 10.20
CA ALA A 265 20.63 11.42 10.26
C ALA A 265 20.31 12.01 11.66
N ASP A 266 20.73 11.33 12.74
CA ASP A 266 20.58 11.79 14.12
C ASP A 266 21.37 13.11 14.36
N LEU A 267 22.51 13.31 13.68
CA LEU A 267 23.31 14.54 13.75
C LEU A 267 22.66 15.71 12.99
N GLU A 268 21.94 15.42 11.90
CA GLU A 268 21.23 16.40 11.09
C GLU A 268 19.93 16.88 11.76
N ASP A 269 19.17 16.00 12.42
CA ASP A 269 17.94 16.40 13.13
C ASP A 269 18.22 17.36 14.31
N HIS A 270 19.44 17.36 14.87
CA HIS A 270 19.88 18.33 15.87
C HIS A 270 20.31 19.69 15.28
N LYS A 271 20.58 19.77 13.96
CA LYS A 271 20.91 20.99 13.24
C LYS A 271 19.76 21.32 12.29
N GLY A 272 18.77 22.08 12.77
CA GLY A 272 17.52 22.41 12.09
C GLY A 272 17.49 22.31 10.56
N ARG A 273 16.51 21.55 10.05
CA ARG A 273 16.18 21.27 8.64
C ARG A 273 16.65 22.34 7.64
N SER A 274 17.65 21.99 6.84
CA SER A 274 17.79 22.52 5.49
C SER A 274 17.24 21.49 4.51
N THR A 275 16.31 21.94 3.67
CA THR A 275 15.64 21.14 2.64
C THR A 275 16.59 20.90 1.47
N GLN A 276 17.23 19.74 1.42
CA GLN A 276 17.60 19.08 0.17
C GLN A 276 17.34 17.58 0.31
N ASP A 277 16.46 17.06 -0.55
CA ASP A 277 16.15 15.64 -0.73
C ASP A 277 17.39 14.89 -1.23
N ASN A 278 18.28 14.52 -0.33
CA ASN A 278 19.30 13.52 -0.59
C ASN A 278 19.05 12.35 0.36
N SER A 279 18.29 11.36 -0.11
CA SER A 279 18.25 10.07 0.58
C SER A 279 19.70 9.55 0.66
N PRO A 280 20.25 9.25 1.85
CA PRO A 280 21.63 8.82 1.99
C PRO A 280 21.75 7.42 1.40
N THR A 281 22.06 7.41 0.10
CA THR A 281 22.35 6.20 -0.64
C THR A 281 23.79 5.83 -0.30
N ILE A 282 24.05 4.57 0.04
CA ILE A 282 25.37 4.03 0.40
C ILE A 282 26.35 4.07 -0.81
N THR A 283 26.02 4.78 -1.89
CA THR A 283 26.84 4.91 -3.10
C THR A 283 28.14 5.71 -2.92
N ARG A 284 28.37 6.39 -1.78
CA ARG A 284 29.60 7.18 -1.57
C ARG A 284 30.72 6.46 -0.82
N THR A 285 30.42 5.36 -0.14
CA THR A 285 31.44 4.52 0.50
C THR A 285 31.62 3.29 -0.38
N ILE A 286 32.84 3.02 -0.85
CA ILE A 286 33.14 1.77 -1.56
C ILE A 286 32.97 0.65 -0.53
N VAL A 287 31.77 0.06 -0.46
CA VAL A 287 31.51 -1.12 0.34
C VAL A 287 32.00 -2.31 -0.46
N ASP A 288 33.00 -3.02 0.05
CA ASP A 288 33.47 -4.25 -0.55
C ASP A 288 32.48 -5.39 -0.31
N VAL A 289 32.60 -6.42 -1.15
CA VAL A 289 31.71 -7.59 -1.08
C VAL A 289 31.92 -8.35 0.23
N GLU A 290 33.15 -8.37 0.74
CA GLU A 290 33.47 -9.00 2.02
C GLU A 290 32.67 -8.37 3.16
N THR A 291 32.53 -7.05 3.17
CA THR A 291 31.70 -6.38 4.17
C THR A 291 30.22 -6.69 3.98
N CYS A 292 29.69 -6.72 2.74
CA CYS A 292 28.30 -7.15 2.51
C CYS A 292 28.04 -8.59 3.03
N MET A 293 29.03 -9.47 2.91
CA MET A 293 28.97 -10.86 3.35
C MET A 293 29.01 -11.02 4.88
N MET A 294 29.29 -9.96 5.64
CA MET A 294 29.13 -9.97 7.09
C MET A 294 27.68 -10.24 7.51
N SER A 295 26.71 -9.84 6.68
CA SER A 295 25.30 -10.19 6.91
C SER A 295 25.06 -11.68 6.66
N SER A 296 24.71 -12.41 7.73
CA SER A 296 24.31 -13.82 7.64
C SER A 296 23.14 -14.03 6.68
N LYS A 297 22.26 -13.04 6.49
CA LYS A 297 21.13 -13.11 5.56
C LYS A 297 21.58 -13.01 4.10
N ILE A 298 22.50 -12.09 3.79
CA ILE A 298 23.06 -11.95 2.43
C ILE A 298 23.90 -13.19 2.08
N ALA A 299 24.75 -13.63 3.01
CA ALA A 299 25.57 -14.82 2.82
C ALA A 299 24.71 -16.07 2.56
N HIS A 300 23.66 -16.27 3.36
CA HIS A 300 22.74 -17.39 3.18
C HIS A 300 21.95 -17.29 1.87
N LEU A 301 21.46 -16.09 1.50
CA LEU A 301 20.77 -15.85 0.23
C LEU A 301 21.65 -16.26 -0.96
N LEU A 302 22.92 -15.83 -0.97
CA LEU A 302 23.86 -16.17 -2.03
C LEU A 302 24.18 -17.66 -2.05
N GLN A 303 24.39 -18.30 -0.89
CA GLN A 303 24.61 -19.73 -0.81
C GLN A 303 23.43 -20.52 -1.41
N SER A 304 22.21 -20.14 -1.07
CA SER A 304 20.98 -20.76 -1.57
C SER A 304 20.81 -20.55 -3.09
N LEU A 305 21.14 -19.37 -3.61
CA LEU A 305 21.13 -19.09 -5.05
C LEU A 305 22.20 -19.90 -5.80
N MET A 306 23.42 -19.98 -5.27
CA MET A 306 24.50 -20.76 -5.87
C MET A 306 24.20 -22.26 -5.88
N LYS A 307 23.64 -22.80 -4.79
CA LYS A 307 23.18 -24.19 -4.71
C LYS A 307 22.09 -24.49 -5.74
N ASN A 308 21.16 -23.55 -5.93
CA ASN A 308 20.10 -23.69 -6.94
C ASN A 308 20.63 -23.58 -8.37
N LYS A 309 21.65 -22.77 -8.63
CA LYS A 309 22.32 -22.71 -9.95
C LYS A 309 22.99 -24.02 -10.32
N GLN A 310 23.48 -24.77 -9.33
CA GLN A 310 24.12 -26.07 -9.51
C GLN A 310 23.12 -27.23 -9.60
N SER A 311 21.90 -27.08 -9.05
CA SER A 311 20.87 -28.10 -9.14
C SER A 311 20.19 -28.06 -10.50
N LYS A 312 19.91 -29.23 -11.10
CA LYS A 312 19.22 -29.37 -12.41
C LYS A 312 17.73 -28.99 -12.37
N CYS A 313 17.26 -28.33 -11.31
CA CYS A 313 15.90 -27.78 -11.31
C CYS A 313 15.85 -26.62 -12.32
N GLY A 314 14.74 -26.50 -13.05
CA GLY A 314 14.57 -25.48 -14.09
C GLY A 314 14.78 -24.04 -13.59
N PRO A 315 14.67 -23.03 -14.48
CA PRO A 315 14.94 -21.64 -14.12
C PRO A 315 14.00 -21.17 -13.00
N THR A 316 14.57 -20.94 -11.82
CA THR A 316 13.84 -20.45 -10.64
C THR A 316 14.01 -18.94 -10.53
N SER A 317 12.92 -18.19 -10.59
CA SER A 317 12.92 -16.75 -10.29
C SER A 317 12.69 -16.53 -8.80
N LEU A 318 13.55 -15.73 -8.16
CA LEU A 318 13.43 -15.35 -6.75
C LEU A 318 12.99 -13.90 -6.63
N VAL A 319 12.07 -13.63 -5.71
CA VAL A 319 11.67 -12.26 -5.33
C VAL A 319 12.06 -12.04 -3.88
N VAL A 320 12.90 -11.03 -3.64
CA VAL A 320 13.37 -10.65 -2.29
C VAL A 320 12.64 -9.38 -1.85
N TYR A 321 12.07 -9.42 -0.65
CA TYR A 321 11.42 -8.29 -0.02
C TYR A 321 12.22 -7.81 1.18
N THR A 322 12.37 -6.49 1.33
CA THR A 322 13.00 -5.86 2.50
C THR A 322 12.30 -4.54 2.78
N GLN A 323 12.28 -4.14 4.05
CA GLN A 323 11.74 -2.84 4.47
C GLN A 323 12.73 -1.70 4.23
N TRP A 324 14.03 -2.01 4.08
CA TRP A 324 15.09 -1.01 3.97
C TRP A 324 15.69 -0.99 2.57
N THR A 325 15.61 0.16 1.89
CA THR A 325 16.20 0.37 0.54
C THR A 325 17.72 0.20 0.55
N GLN A 326 18.38 0.64 1.61
CA GLN A 326 19.83 0.43 1.80
C GLN A 326 20.23 -1.04 1.86
N PHE A 327 19.36 -1.91 2.38
CA PHE A 327 19.64 -3.34 2.36
C PHE A 327 19.54 -3.92 0.94
N LEU A 328 18.70 -3.33 0.06
CA LEU A 328 18.71 -3.66 -1.37
C LEU A 328 20.00 -3.21 -2.05
N ASP A 329 20.61 -2.09 -1.66
CA ASP A 329 21.92 -1.68 -2.18
C ASP A 329 22.97 -2.77 -1.91
N LEU A 330 23.05 -3.23 -0.65
CA LEU A 330 24.01 -4.26 -0.22
C LEU A 330 23.78 -5.60 -0.92
N ILE A 331 22.51 -6.01 -1.06
CA ILE A 331 22.15 -7.20 -1.83
C ILE A 331 22.55 -7.02 -3.30
N GLY A 332 22.28 -5.87 -3.89
CA GLY A 332 22.61 -5.56 -5.30
C GLY A 332 24.11 -5.65 -5.60
N ILE A 333 24.95 -5.08 -4.73
CA ILE A 333 26.43 -5.18 -4.82
C ILE A 333 26.87 -6.65 -4.81
N SER A 334 26.34 -7.41 -3.85
CA SER A 334 26.67 -8.83 -3.66
C SER A 334 26.24 -9.68 -4.87
N LEU A 335 25.04 -9.48 -5.39
CA LEU A 335 24.53 -10.17 -6.58
C LEU A 335 25.32 -9.81 -7.85
N GLY A 336 25.67 -8.53 -8.01
CA GLY A 336 26.45 -8.05 -9.15
C GLY A 336 27.84 -8.68 -9.21
N HIS A 337 28.53 -8.76 -8.06
CA HIS A 337 29.83 -9.42 -7.96
C HIS A 337 29.78 -10.91 -8.34
N HIS A 338 28.71 -11.61 -7.96
CA HIS A 338 28.51 -13.02 -8.32
C HIS A 338 27.87 -13.22 -9.72
N SER A 339 27.75 -12.15 -10.53
CA SER A 339 27.16 -12.19 -11.88
C SER A 339 25.75 -12.80 -11.90
N ILE A 340 24.95 -12.49 -10.87
CA ILE A 340 23.54 -12.90 -10.80
C ILE A 340 22.69 -11.75 -11.33
N LEU A 341 21.94 -12.02 -12.40
CA LEU A 341 21.01 -11.04 -12.96
C LEU A 341 19.93 -10.71 -11.94
N SER A 342 19.72 -9.42 -11.67
CA SER A 342 18.69 -8.94 -10.77
C SER A 342 18.04 -7.67 -11.30
N ALA A 343 16.80 -7.44 -10.88
CA ALA A 343 16.07 -6.20 -11.13
C ALA A 343 15.58 -5.66 -9.79
N ARG A 344 15.63 -4.35 -9.62
CA ARG A 344 15.25 -3.66 -8.38
C ARG A 344 13.97 -2.87 -8.61
N ILE A 345 13.07 -2.92 -7.63
CA ILE A 345 11.87 -2.09 -7.58
C ILE A 345 11.83 -1.42 -6.20
N ASP A 346 11.88 -0.09 -6.15
CA ASP A 346 11.74 0.69 -4.92
C ASP A 346 10.97 2.00 -5.15
N GLY A 347 10.82 2.81 -4.09
CA GLY A 347 10.05 4.06 -4.11
C GLY A 347 10.70 5.23 -4.89
N THR A 348 11.93 5.08 -5.38
CA THR A 348 12.63 6.11 -6.17
C THR A 348 12.40 5.95 -7.67
N ILE A 349 11.85 4.81 -8.10
CA ILE A 349 11.48 4.59 -9.50
C ILE A 349 10.29 5.48 -9.82
N THR A 350 10.54 6.53 -10.59
CA THR A 350 9.51 7.36 -11.19
C THR A 350 8.72 6.51 -12.20
N ALA A 351 7.41 6.49 -12.01
CA ALA A 351 6.44 5.74 -12.82
C ALA A 351 6.31 6.28 -14.25
#